data_AF-A0A3M1D730-F1
#
_entry.id   AF-A0A3M1D730-F1
#
_cell.length_a   1.000
_cell.length_b   1.000
_cell.length_c   1.000
_cell.angle_alpha   90.00
_cell.angle_beta   90.00
_cell.angle_gamma   90.00
#
_symmetry.space_group_name_H-M   'P 1'
#
loop_
_entity.id
_entity.type
_entity.pdbx_description
1 polymer ?
#
loop_
_entity_poly.entity_id
_entity_poly.type
_entity_poly.pdbx_seq_one_letter_code
_entity_poly.pdbx_strand_id
1 'polypeptide(L)'
;MEQLFGERNYGILSQSQVRRAIARNNANAMADLPGILSAFRLSTRPAYDEEVVQRIAEFQQNFYRRESAGTPDGIVGPNTRRLIESYYRRVDPGEVDATVLWPPAGASIDQQYDHYARLATLFGNAPTKGQPLVIGIRGVMEFAGATHEVKDINAYDDTYVMILHADDGKGVWTFAGATHAYQATSGFSPNADGRGGGDVGSLRPTHDGQSYTLEHRGNYHGRQSLGIRSDPTQWGASKTPGWWNLGTVPVDRDTNHDRIISDAEATASRQRRTTGRGGRDATRQIYNGVGDYSTVTWWHPGFTETKDTGDRFASIGCLTAREEDVDNVIAIMRQTGQNARMIIIEAEEAVRRLTAASGGGARSGTSTGGGQ
;
A
#
# COMPACT_ATOMS: atom_id res chain seq x y z
N MET A 1 -16.60 -24.16 7.31
CA MET A 1 -16.23 -23.12 8.31
C MET A 1 -14.78 -23.26 8.78
N GLU A 2 -14.16 -24.43 8.69
CA GLU A 2 -12.70 -24.67 8.78
C GLU A 2 -11.88 -24.15 7.57
N GLN A 3 -12.50 -23.39 6.66
CA GLN A 3 -12.00 -23.15 5.31
C GLN A 3 -11.47 -21.72 5.09
N LEU A 4 -11.61 -20.81 6.07
CA LEU A 4 -11.25 -19.39 5.94
C LEU A 4 -9.99 -18.97 6.69
N PHE A 5 -9.58 -19.75 7.69
CA PHE A 5 -8.20 -19.78 8.19
C PHE A 5 -7.36 -20.85 7.50
N GLY A 6 -7.95 -21.51 6.48
CA GLY A 6 -7.24 -22.46 5.65
C GLY A 6 -6.00 -21.79 5.10
N GLU A 7 -4.86 -22.47 5.27
CA GLU A 7 -3.58 -22.09 4.69
C GLU A 7 -3.83 -21.47 3.32
N ARG A 8 -3.42 -20.22 3.17
CA ARG A 8 -3.46 -19.49 1.91
C ARG A 8 -2.99 -20.44 0.80
N ASN A 9 -3.92 -20.94 -0.02
CA ASN A 9 -3.61 -21.75 -1.21
C ASN A 9 -3.09 -20.81 -2.31
N TYR A 10 -2.05 -20.02 -2.04
CA TYR A 10 -1.36 -19.18 -3.01
C TYR A 10 -0.27 -19.97 -3.73
N GLY A 11 -0.67 -21.12 -4.27
CA GLY A 11 0.18 -21.80 -5.22
C GLY A 11 0.18 -21.08 -6.56
N ILE A 12 0.92 -19.96 -6.71
CA ILE A 12 1.16 -19.36 -8.05
C ILE A 12 1.71 -20.43 -8.98
N LEU A 13 2.58 -21.27 -8.43
CA LEU A 13 3.14 -22.41 -9.11
C LEU A 13 2.32 -23.67 -8.78
N SER A 14 2.02 -24.45 -9.82
CA SER A 14 1.54 -25.82 -9.64
C SER A 14 2.57 -26.68 -8.92
N GLN A 15 2.14 -27.77 -8.28
CA GLN A 15 3.03 -28.70 -7.56
C GLN A 15 4.21 -29.22 -8.39
N SER A 16 4.03 -29.40 -9.71
CA SER A 16 5.13 -29.82 -10.59
C SER A 16 6.15 -28.69 -10.82
N GLN A 17 5.68 -27.44 -10.94
CA GLN A 17 6.53 -26.26 -11.04
C GLN A 17 7.29 -26.01 -9.73
N VAL A 18 6.62 -26.14 -8.58
CA VAL A 18 7.24 -26.05 -7.24
C VAL A 18 8.38 -27.05 -7.11
N ARG A 19 8.13 -28.34 -7.34
CA ARG A 19 9.16 -29.39 -7.23
C ARG A 19 10.37 -29.11 -8.13
N ARG A 20 10.12 -28.63 -9.35
CA ARG A 20 11.19 -28.26 -10.30
C ARG A 20 12.01 -27.06 -9.79
N ALA A 21 11.35 -26.03 -9.29
CA ALA A 21 12.00 -24.83 -8.76
C ALA A 21 12.81 -25.15 -7.49
N ILE A 22 12.27 -25.94 -6.56
CA ILE A 22 12.98 -26.46 -5.39
C ILE A 22 14.27 -27.17 -5.82
N ALA A 23 14.16 -28.16 -6.72
CA ALA A 23 15.31 -28.91 -7.18
C ALA A 23 16.38 -28.00 -7.83
N ARG A 24 15.94 -27.04 -8.65
CA ARG A 24 16.86 -26.13 -9.35
C ARG A 24 17.52 -25.12 -8.41
N ASN A 25 16.80 -24.58 -7.44
CA ASN A 25 17.34 -23.64 -6.46
C ASN A 25 18.29 -24.34 -5.48
N ASN A 26 17.93 -25.52 -4.99
CA ASN A 26 18.82 -26.32 -4.13
C ASN A 26 20.11 -26.75 -4.86
N ALA A 27 20.06 -26.96 -6.18
CA ALA A 27 21.26 -27.26 -6.96
C ALA A 27 22.13 -26.02 -7.26
N ASN A 28 21.53 -24.83 -7.47
CA ASN A 28 22.23 -23.71 -8.11
C ASN A 28 22.21 -22.39 -7.35
N ALA A 29 21.43 -22.27 -6.27
CA ALA A 29 21.17 -21.01 -5.57
C ALA A 29 21.22 -21.13 -4.04
N MET A 30 21.81 -22.18 -3.50
CA MET A 30 21.92 -22.36 -2.03
C MET A 30 22.69 -21.24 -1.34
N ALA A 31 23.66 -20.63 -2.02
CA ALA A 31 24.38 -19.47 -1.50
C ALA A 31 23.48 -18.22 -1.34
N ASP A 32 22.41 -18.12 -2.12
CA ASP A 32 21.46 -17.01 -2.07
C ASP A 32 20.41 -17.21 -0.96
N LEU A 33 20.21 -18.46 -0.49
CA LEU A 33 19.12 -18.82 0.41
C LEU A 33 19.10 -17.96 1.70
N PRO A 34 20.22 -17.70 2.41
CA PRO A 34 20.17 -16.84 3.60
C PRO A 34 19.67 -15.43 3.31
N GLY A 35 20.08 -14.84 2.18
CA GLY A 35 19.63 -13.52 1.76
C GLY A 35 18.14 -13.51 1.41
N ILE A 36 17.67 -14.56 0.73
CA ILE A 36 16.26 -14.73 0.36
C ILE A 36 15.37 -14.95 1.59
N LEU A 37 15.78 -15.82 2.52
CA LEU A 37 15.05 -16.03 3.77
C LEU A 37 14.98 -14.74 4.58
N SER A 38 16.07 -13.98 4.62
CA SER A 38 16.09 -12.65 5.25
C SER A 38 15.14 -11.67 4.56
N ALA A 39 15.20 -11.57 3.23
CA ALA A 39 14.38 -10.66 2.43
C ALA A 39 12.88 -10.92 2.62
N PHE A 40 12.48 -12.19 2.60
CA PHE A 40 11.08 -12.59 2.80
C PHE A 40 10.71 -12.85 4.25
N ARG A 41 11.62 -12.55 5.20
CA ARG A 41 11.46 -12.74 6.65
C ARG A 41 10.95 -14.14 7.03
N LEU A 42 11.41 -15.13 6.29
CA LEU A 42 11.15 -16.53 6.54
C LEU A 42 12.09 -17.03 7.63
N SER A 43 11.61 -17.99 8.42
CA SER A 43 12.44 -18.71 9.38
C SER A 43 13.67 -19.32 8.69
N THR A 44 14.74 -19.55 9.45
CA THR A 44 15.92 -20.22 8.92
C THR A 44 15.54 -21.62 8.41
N ARG A 45 15.89 -21.90 7.15
CA ARG A 45 15.64 -23.19 6.51
C ARG A 45 16.94 -23.78 6.00
N PRO A 46 17.10 -25.10 6.05
CA PRO A 46 18.30 -25.76 5.54
C PRO A 46 18.32 -25.86 4.01
N ALA A 47 17.18 -25.60 3.35
CA ALA A 47 17.00 -25.74 1.90
C ALA A 47 15.84 -24.86 1.41
N TYR A 48 15.76 -24.66 0.09
CA TYR A 48 14.54 -24.19 -0.55
C TYR A 48 13.46 -25.26 -0.42
N ASP A 49 12.26 -24.83 -0.04
CA ASP A 49 11.06 -25.64 0.00
C ASP A 49 9.91 -24.95 -0.73
N GLU A 50 8.70 -25.50 -0.59
CA GLU A 50 7.52 -25.00 -1.28
C GLU A 50 7.22 -23.55 -0.96
N GLU A 51 7.23 -23.17 0.32
CA GLU A 51 6.88 -21.82 0.74
C GLU A 51 7.89 -20.80 0.20
N VAL A 52 9.19 -21.08 0.33
CA VAL A 52 10.23 -20.18 -0.21
C VAL A 52 10.06 -20.01 -1.72
N VAL A 53 9.79 -21.09 -2.44
CA VAL A 53 9.61 -21.07 -3.90
C VAL A 53 8.35 -20.31 -4.32
N GLN A 54 7.24 -20.45 -3.59
CA GLN A 54 6.04 -19.66 -3.85
C GLN A 54 6.28 -18.17 -3.58
N ARG A 55 6.99 -17.80 -2.51
CA ARG A 55 7.37 -16.40 -2.24
C ARG A 55 8.25 -15.78 -3.33
N ILE A 56 9.20 -16.56 -3.87
CA ILE A 56 9.99 -16.12 -5.02
C ILE A 56 9.10 -15.91 -6.24
N ALA A 57 8.14 -16.81 -6.50
CA ALA A 57 7.21 -16.66 -7.62
C ALA A 57 6.28 -15.45 -7.45
N GLU A 58 5.79 -15.18 -6.24
CA GLU A 58 5.01 -13.97 -5.90
C GLU A 58 5.82 -12.71 -6.19
N PHE A 59 7.06 -12.68 -5.71
CA PHE A 59 7.98 -11.58 -5.99
C PHE A 59 8.19 -11.40 -7.51
N GLN A 60 8.50 -12.47 -8.24
CA GLN A 60 8.66 -12.41 -9.69
C GLN A 60 7.38 -11.94 -10.40
N GLN A 61 6.19 -12.34 -9.93
CA GLN A 61 4.91 -11.90 -10.50
C GLN A 61 4.72 -10.39 -10.38
N ASN A 62 5.14 -9.82 -9.25
CA ASN A 62 5.04 -8.39 -8.99
C ASN A 62 6.03 -7.57 -9.83
N PHE A 63 7.23 -8.10 -10.12
CA PHE A 63 8.29 -7.32 -10.79
C PHE A 63 8.52 -7.66 -12.28
N TYR A 64 8.32 -8.89 -12.73
CA TYR A 64 8.62 -9.28 -14.11
C TYR A 64 7.69 -8.68 -15.15
N ARG A 65 6.49 -8.26 -14.76
CA ARG A 65 5.57 -7.53 -15.65
C ARG A 65 6.11 -6.18 -16.12
N ARG A 66 7.05 -5.59 -15.38
CA ARG A 66 7.65 -4.28 -15.67
C ARG A 66 8.80 -4.34 -16.67
N GLU A 67 9.57 -5.43 -16.67
CA GLU A 67 10.86 -5.48 -17.37
C GLU A 67 10.91 -6.48 -18.54
N SER A 68 9.78 -7.07 -18.96
CA SER A 68 9.76 -8.22 -19.90
C SER A 68 10.55 -9.43 -19.39
N ALA A 69 10.79 -9.51 -18.08
CA ALA A 69 11.88 -10.28 -17.48
C ALA A 69 11.58 -11.78 -17.25
N GLY A 70 10.42 -12.28 -17.69
CA GLY A 70 10.09 -13.70 -17.69
C GLY A 70 8.75 -14.04 -17.03
N THR A 71 8.45 -15.33 -16.96
CA THR A 71 7.28 -15.86 -16.25
C THR A 71 7.66 -16.16 -14.79
N PRO A 72 6.79 -15.87 -13.82
CA PRO A 72 6.98 -16.34 -12.45
C PRO A 72 7.18 -17.86 -12.42
N ASP A 73 8.35 -18.29 -12.00
CA ASP A 73 8.78 -19.69 -12.03
C ASP A 73 9.37 -20.17 -10.70
N GLY A 74 9.52 -19.27 -9.72
CA GLY A 74 10.08 -19.55 -8.41
C GLY A 74 11.59 -19.85 -8.44
N ILE A 75 12.26 -19.65 -9.58
CA ILE A 75 13.68 -19.95 -9.75
C ILE A 75 14.51 -18.70 -9.49
N VAL A 76 15.56 -18.85 -8.67
CA VAL A 76 16.51 -17.77 -8.36
C VAL A 76 17.54 -17.67 -9.50
N GLY A 77 17.12 -17.02 -10.60
CA GLY A 77 17.98 -16.67 -11.73
C GLY A 77 18.71 -15.33 -11.52
N PRO A 78 19.59 -14.91 -12.45
CA PRO A 78 20.27 -13.62 -12.39
C PRO A 78 19.32 -12.42 -12.25
N ASN A 79 18.16 -12.45 -12.93
CA ASN A 79 17.15 -11.38 -12.81
C ASN A 79 16.50 -11.36 -11.44
N THR A 80 16.07 -12.52 -10.91
CA THR A 80 15.53 -12.63 -9.55
C THR A 80 16.54 -12.09 -8.53
N ARG A 81 17.82 -12.48 -8.64
CA ARG A 81 18.88 -11.98 -7.75
C ARG A 81 19.01 -10.47 -7.83
N ARG A 82 19.16 -9.91 -9.03
CA ARG A 82 19.29 -8.45 -9.22
C ARG A 82 18.13 -7.69 -8.60
N LEU A 83 16.90 -8.19 -8.76
CA LEU A 83 15.71 -7.56 -8.21
C LEU A 83 15.64 -7.70 -6.68
N ILE A 84 15.87 -8.90 -6.13
CA ILE A 84 15.90 -9.09 -4.67
C ILE A 84 16.98 -8.20 -4.07
N GLU A 85 18.14 -8.16 -4.68
CA GLU A 85 19.22 -7.27 -4.30
C GLU A 85 18.80 -5.80 -4.41
N SER A 86 18.18 -5.33 -5.49
CA SER A 86 17.80 -3.92 -5.60
C SER A 86 16.75 -3.47 -4.58
N TYR A 87 15.93 -4.41 -4.08
CA TYR A 87 14.76 -4.08 -3.26
C TYR A 87 14.89 -4.50 -1.79
N TYR A 88 15.76 -5.46 -1.47
CA TYR A 88 16.00 -5.98 -0.13
C TYR A 88 17.47 -5.90 0.28
N ARG A 89 18.29 -5.08 -0.41
CA ARG A 89 19.67 -4.78 -0.01
C ARG A 89 19.72 -4.18 1.40
N ARG A 90 20.93 -4.20 1.99
CA ARG A 90 21.22 -3.44 3.20
C ARG A 90 20.86 -1.98 2.95
N VAL A 91 20.14 -1.38 3.90
CA VAL A 91 19.82 0.05 3.97
C VAL A 91 21.09 0.85 3.65
N ASP A 92 21.09 1.55 2.51
CA ASP A 92 22.23 2.38 2.14
C ASP A 92 22.36 3.54 3.16
N PRO A 93 23.57 4.06 3.41
CA PRO A 93 23.74 5.22 4.30
C PRO A 93 22.88 6.40 3.85
N GLY A 94 21.82 6.70 4.60
CA GLY A 94 20.86 7.76 4.30
C GLY A 94 19.44 7.26 3.99
N GLU A 95 19.25 5.96 3.76
CA GLU A 95 17.92 5.35 3.65
C GLU A 95 17.32 5.09 5.04
N VAL A 96 15.98 5.07 5.10
CA VAL A 96 15.25 4.80 6.35
C VAL A 96 15.06 3.29 6.51
N ASP A 97 15.56 2.73 7.60
CA ASP A 97 15.37 1.31 7.95
C ASP A 97 13.89 1.00 8.20
N ALA A 98 13.29 0.28 7.26
CA ALA A 98 11.88 -0.08 7.27
C ALA A 98 11.59 -1.36 8.06
N THR A 99 12.61 -2.04 8.62
CA THR A 99 12.41 -3.35 9.28
C THR A 99 11.46 -3.29 10.47
N VAL A 100 11.34 -2.13 11.13
CA VAL A 100 10.42 -1.90 12.24
C VAL A 100 8.95 -1.84 11.80
N LEU A 101 8.66 -1.64 10.52
CA LEU A 101 7.29 -1.65 9.98
C LEU A 101 6.68 -3.05 10.02
N TRP A 102 7.51 -4.09 10.17
CA TRP A 102 7.11 -5.47 10.04
C TRP A 102 7.16 -6.22 11.38
N PRO A 103 6.13 -7.02 11.73
CA PRO A 103 6.12 -7.84 12.94
C PRO A 103 7.26 -8.86 12.91
N PRO A 104 7.89 -9.27 14.02
CA PRO A 104 9.03 -10.20 13.99
C PRO A 104 8.80 -11.46 13.14
N ALA A 105 9.84 -11.98 12.50
CA ALA A 105 9.74 -13.22 11.72
C ALA A 105 9.18 -14.36 12.59
N GLY A 106 8.18 -15.09 12.08
CA GLY A 106 7.49 -16.15 12.81
C GLY A 106 6.47 -15.67 13.86
N ALA A 107 6.14 -14.37 13.90
CA ALA A 107 5.08 -13.86 14.76
C ALA A 107 3.73 -14.57 14.51
N SER A 108 3.02 -14.92 15.58
CA SER A 108 1.65 -15.44 15.48
C SER A 108 0.69 -14.41 14.90
N ILE A 109 -0.48 -14.82 14.42
CA ILE A 109 -1.50 -13.88 13.90
C ILE A 109 -1.87 -12.82 14.94
N ASP A 110 -1.96 -13.20 16.22
CA ASP A 110 -2.23 -12.25 17.31
C ASP A 110 -1.11 -11.21 17.45
N GLN A 111 0.15 -11.63 17.38
CA GLN A 111 1.30 -10.73 17.44
C GLN A 111 1.39 -9.82 16.22
N GLN A 112 1.11 -10.34 15.03
CA GLN A 112 1.04 -9.55 13.80
C GLN A 112 -0.08 -8.51 13.89
N TYR A 113 -1.27 -8.92 14.35
CA TYR A 113 -2.40 -8.02 14.55
C TYR A 113 -2.04 -6.91 15.54
N ASP A 114 -1.47 -7.26 16.70
CA ASP A 114 -1.12 -6.28 17.73
C ASP A 114 -0.07 -5.28 17.25
N HIS A 115 0.90 -5.74 16.45
CA HIS A 115 1.89 -4.88 15.79
C HIS A 115 1.23 -3.84 14.88
N TYR A 116 0.37 -4.28 13.96
CA TYR A 116 -0.30 -3.37 13.02
C TYR A 116 -1.39 -2.52 13.68
N ALA A 117 -2.06 -3.02 14.72
CA ALA A 117 -2.97 -2.24 15.55
C ALA A 117 -2.25 -1.11 16.28
N ARG A 118 -1.04 -1.37 16.82
CA ARG A 118 -0.18 -0.34 17.39
C ARG A 118 0.22 0.68 16.34
N LEU A 119 0.64 0.24 15.16
CA LEU A 119 0.99 1.13 14.06
C LEU A 119 -0.19 2.05 13.70
N ALA A 120 -1.39 1.52 13.46
CA ALA A 120 -2.56 2.33 13.17
C ALA A 120 -2.93 3.30 14.31
N THR A 121 -2.75 2.87 15.57
CA THR A 121 -2.98 3.71 16.75
C THR A 121 -2.01 4.89 16.84
N LEU A 122 -0.76 4.73 16.40
CA LEU A 122 0.21 5.83 16.32
C LEU A 122 -0.22 6.93 15.33
N PHE A 123 -1.16 6.64 14.44
CA PHE A 123 -1.81 7.60 13.53
C PHE A 123 -3.26 7.91 13.94
N GLY A 124 -3.62 7.68 15.21
CA GLY A 124 -4.94 7.99 15.76
C GLY A 124 -6.08 7.08 15.29
N ASN A 125 -5.77 5.94 14.68
CA ASN A 125 -6.75 5.06 14.01
C ASN A 125 -6.82 3.66 14.64
N ALA A 126 -7.08 3.59 15.95
CA ALA A 126 -7.21 2.31 16.67
C ALA A 126 -8.26 1.38 16.01
N PRO A 127 -7.97 0.08 15.81
CA PRO A 127 -8.92 -0.84 15.18
C PRO A 127 -10.24 -0.97 15.96
N THR A 128 -11.34 -1.09 15.22
CA THR A 128 -12.67 -1.30 15.78
C THR A 128 -13.09 -2.76 15.59
N LYS A 129 -13.65 -3.39 16.63
CA LYS A 129 -14.15 -4.77 16.52
C LYS A 129 -15.22 -4.88 15.43
N GLY A 130 -15.13 -5.92 14.59
CA GLY A 130 -16.03 -6.20 13.48
C GLY A 130 -15.81 -5.33 12.24
N GLN A 131 -15.01 -4.26 12.31
CA GLN A 131 -14.73 -3.40 11.17
C GLN A 131 -13.33 -3.66 10.61
N PRO A 132 -13.19 -4.06 9.34
CA PRO A 132 -11.88 -4.21 8.73
C PRO A 132 -11.15 -2.85 8.65
N LEU A 133 -9.86 -2.86 8.95
CA LEU A 133 -8.97 -1.70 8.79
C LEU A 133 -7.86 -2.04 7.79
N VAL A 134 -7.77 -1.25 6.72
CA VAL A 134 -6.71 -1.31 5.70
C VAL A 134 -5.69 -0.20 5.97
N ILE A 135 -4.42 -0.56 5.97
CA ILE A 135 -3.28 0.33 6.11
C ILE A 135 -2.52 0.28 4.79
N GLY A 136 -2.62 1.33 3.98
CA GLY A 136 -1.71 1.53 2.84
C GLY A 136 -0.42 2.15 3.35
N ILE A 137 0.68 1.41 3.28
CA ILE A 137 2.02 1.86 3.65
C ILE A 137 2.75 2.21 2.37
N ARG A 138 2.88 3.51 2.12
CA ARG A 138 3.45 4.09 0.93
C ARG A 138 4.97 4.23 1.05
N GLY A 139 5.69 3.98 -0.04
CA GLY A 139 7.15 4.09 -0.10
C GLY A 139 7.86 2.89 0.51
N VAL A 140 7.20 1.73 0.57
CA VAL A 140 7.82 0.48 1.03
C VAL A 140 7.12 -0.75 0.46
N MET A 141 7.91 -1.65 -0.11
CA MET A 141 7.43 -2.96 -0.53
C MET A 141 7.29 -3.92 0.64
N GLU A 142 6.47 -4.95 0.45
CA GLU A 142 6.20 -5.94 1.47
C GLU A 142 7.51 -6.57 1.97
N PHE A 143 7.78 -6.44 3.28
CA PHE A 143 8.98 -6.94 3.95
C PHE A 143 10.32 -6.29 3.56
N ALA A 144 10.31 -5.19 2.80
CA ALA A 144 11.54 -4.49 2.44
C ALA A 144 12.31 -3.99 3.68
N GLY A 145 13.64 -4.03 3.60
CA GLY A 145 14.53 -3.55 4.66
C GLY A 145 14.67 -2.02 4.69
N ALA A 146 14.34 -1.35 3.58
CA ALA A 146 14.46 0.10 3.42
C ALA A 146 13.19 0.67 2.80
N THR A 147 12.93 1.95 3.06
CA THR A 147 11.95 2.73 2.29
C THR A 147 12.49 3.05 0.89
N HIS A 148 11.61 3.45 -0.01
CA HIS A 148 11.98 4.02 -1.31
C HIS A 148 11.23 5.33 -1.56
N GLU A 149 11.79 6.15 -2.45
CA GLU A 149 11.10 7.33 -2.96
C GLU A 149 9.80 6.92 -3.67
N VAL A 150 8.70 7.59 -3.32
CA VAL A 150 7.38 7.36 -3.90
C VAL A 150 7.35 7.94 -5.31
N LYS A 151 6.96 7.12 -6.31
CA LYS A 151 6.91 7.56 -7.70
C LYS A 151 5.62 7.12 -8.36
N ASP A 152 5.05 7.96 -9.21
CA ASP A 152 3.91 7.59 -10.06
C ASP A 152 4.38 6.66 -11.20
N ILE A 153 4.49 5.36 -10.90
CA ILE A 153 4.97 4.34 -11.82
C ILE A 153 3.99 3.16 -11.94
N ASN A 154 4.16 2.37 -13.00
CA ASN A 154 3.42 1.13 -13.20
C ASN A 154 4.10 -0.02 -12.42
N ALA A 155 3.97 -0.01 -11.09
CA ALA A 155 4.51 -1.03 -10.20
C ALA A 155 3.63 -1.19 -8.96
N TYR A 156 3.68 -2.38 -8.35
CA TYR A 156 3.18 -2.61 -6.99
C TYR A 156 4.35 -2.54 -6.01
N ASP A 157 4.83 -1.32 -5.78
CA ASP A 157 5.96 -1.04 -4.90
C ASP A 157 5.54 -0.58 -3.50
N ASP A 158 4.24 -0.40 -3.24
CA ASP A 158 3.71 -0.14 -1.91
C ASP A 158 3.13 -1.41 -1.25
N THR A 159 2.89 -1.30 0.06
CA THR A 159 2.31 -2.40 0.85
C THR A 159 0.94 -2.04 1.37
N TYR A 160 0.01 -3.00 1.30
CA TYR A 160 -1.25 -2.95 2.02
C TYR A 160 -1.27 -4.00 3.13
N VAL A 161 -1.77 -3.59 4.30
CA VAL A 161 -2.05 -4.49 5.41
C VAL A 161 -3.51 -4.32 5.81
N MET A 162 -4.30 -5.37 5.73
CA MET A 162 -5.63 -5.41 6.31
C MET A 162 -5.58 -6.16 7.64
N ILE A 163 -6.21 -5.58 8.67
CA ILE A 163 -6.43 -6.24 9.95
C ILE A 163 -7.91 -6.26 10.30
N LEU A 164 -8.33 -7.34 10.95
CA LEU A 164 -9.70 -7.53 11.44
C LEU A 164 -9.67 -8.16 12.82
N HIS A 165 -10.48 -7.64 13.74
CA HIS A 165 -10.80 -8.32 14.99
C HIS A 165 -12.30 -8.62 14.97
N ALA A 166 -12.63 -9.87 14.69
CA ALA A 166 -13.99 -10.38 14.64
C ALA A 166 -14.32 -11.16 15.93
N ASP A 167 -15.54 -11.68 16.03
CA ASP A 167 -15.97 -12.48 17.19
C ASP A 167 -15.22 -13.82 17.30
N ASP A 168 -14.78 -14.37 16.17
CA ASP A 168 -14.07 -15.64 16.04
C ASP A 168 -12.54 -15.52 16.08
N GLY A 169 -12.00 -14.30 16.13
CA GLY A 169 -10.58 -14.06 16.33
C GLY A 169 -10.02 -12.85 15.59
N LYS A 170 -8.69 -12.80 15.52
CA LYS A 170 -7.94 -11.78 14.79
C LYS A 170 -7.51 -12.32 13.43
N GLY A 171 -7.46 -11.44 12.44
CA GLY A 171 -6.97 -11.73 11.09
C GLY A 171 -6.03 -10.63 10.59
N VAL A 172 -5.03 -11.04 9.81
CA VAL A 172 -4.05 -10.16 9.17
C VAL A 172 -3.84 -10.62 7.74
N TRP A 173 -3.93 -9.70 6.79
CA TRP A 173 -3.63 -9.94 5.39
C TRP A 173 -2.71 -8.86 4.86
N THR A 174 -1.49 -9.25 4.51
CA THR A 174 -0.54 -8.39 3.80
C THR A 174 -0.54 -8.73 2.32
N PHE A 175 -0.43 -7.69 1.49
CA PHE A 175 -0.35 -7.81 0.04
C PHE A 175 0.26 -6.55 -0.59
N ALA A 176 0.83 -6.71 -1.78
CA ALA A 176 1.42 -5.63 -2.55
C ALA A 176 0.37 -4.81 -3.30
N GLY A 177 0.67 -3.53 -3.55
CA GLY A 177 -0.11 -2.72 -4.47
C GLY A 177 0.57 -1.37 -4.74
N ALA A 178 -0.17 -0.41 -5.28
CA ALA A 178 0.27 0.96 -5.47
C ALA A 178 -0.69 1.91 -4.77
N THR A 179 -0.16 2.81 -3.95
CA THR A 179 -0.91 3.90 -3.31
C THR A 179 -0.85 5.21 -4.10
N HIS A 180 -0.26 5.14 -5.29
CA HIS A 180 -0.02 6.21 -6.23
C HIS A 180 -0.59 5.85 -7.61
N ALA A 181 -0.64 6.84 -8.50
CA ALA A 181 -1.08 6.61 -9.87
C ALA A 181 0.08 6.04 -10.71
N TYR A 182 -0.21 5.52 -11.91
CA TYR A 182 0.85 5.03 -12.81
C TYR A 182 1.13 5.93 -14.01
N GLN A 183 0.27 6.91 -14.23
CA GLN A 183 0.39 7.85 -15.33
C GLN A 183 1.23 9.04 -14.88
N ALA A 184 1.96 9.68 -15.79
CA ALA A 184 2.62 10.96 -15.50
C ALA A 184 1.73 12.17 -15.87
N THR A 185 0.71 11.95 -16.69
CA THR A 185 -0.30 12.95 -17.07
C THR A 185 -1.65 12.27 -17.25
N SER A 186 -2.74 13.00 -17.05
CA SER A 186 -4.10 12.49 -17.34
C SER A 186 -4.93 13.58 -17.99
N GLY A 187 -5.47 13.30 -19.19
CA GLY A 187 -6.37 14.23 -19.88
C GLY A 187 -7.71 14.47 -19.18
N PHE A 188 -7.99 13.74 -18.09
CA PHE A 188 -9.17 13.87 -17.25
C PHE A 188 -8.91 14.67 -15.98
N SER A 189 -7.65 15.00 -15.74
CA SER A 189 -7.23 15.75 -14.57
C SER A 189 -7.22 17.25 -14.87
N PRO A 190 -7.54 18.09 -13.88
CA PRO A 190 -7.19 19.50 -13.92
C PRO A 190 -5.70 19.68 -14.14
N ASN A 191 -5.34 20.65 -14.97
CA ASN A 191 -4.02 21.25 -15.04
C ASN A 191 -4.00 22.40 -14.03
N ALA A 192 -3.66 22.11 -12.77
CA ALA A 192 -3.82 23.04 -11.66
C ALA A 192 -2.81 24.20 -11.71
N ASP A 193 -1.66 24.02 -12.37
CA ASP A 193 -0.63 25.06 -12.51
C ASP A 193 -0.74 25.86 -13.83
N GLY A 194 -1.57 25.40 -14.76
CA GLY A 194 -1.82 26.03 -16.06
C GLY A 194 -0.71 25.81 -17.09
N ARG A 195 0.23 24.87 -16.88
CA ARG A 195 1.46 24.75 -17.68
C ARG A 195 1.50 23.56 -18.66
N GLY A 196 0.52 22.67 -18.67
CA GLY A 196 0.54 21.56 -19.64
C GLY A 196 -0.67 20.62 -19.64
N GLY A 197 -0.38 19.31 -19.71
CA GLY A 197 -1.38 18.25 -19.58
C GLY A 197 -2.03 18.27 -18.19
N GLY A 198 -3.10 17.50 -18.01
CA GLY A 198 -3.73 17.39 -16.68
C GLY A 198 -2.81 16.68 -15.70
N ASP A 199 -2.78 17.20 -14.47
CA ASP A 199 -1.90 16.73 -13.39
C ASP A 199 -2.21 15.29 -12.98
N VAL A 200 -1.26 14.66 -12.31
CA VAL A 200 -1.51 13.39 -11.64
C VAL A 200 -1.57 13.66 -10.15
N GLY A 201 -2.36 12.86 -9.43
CA GLY A 201 -2.48 13.04 -8.00
C GLY A 201 -2.51 11.72 -7.28
N SER A 202 -2.00 11.75 -6.07
CA SER A 202 -2.03 10.64 -5.13
C SER A 202 -2.92 11.02 -3.95
N LEU A 203 -3.57 10.03 -3.34
CA LEU A 203 -4.32 10.28 -2.12
C LEU A 203 -3.39 10.85 -1.05
N ARG A 204 -3.89 11.79 -0.26
CA ARG A 204 -3.08 12.31 0.83
C ARG A 204 -2.78 11.22 1.87
N PRO A 205 -1.59 11.22 2.45
CA PRO A 205 -1.37 10.50 3.68
C PRO A 205 -2.35 10.96 4.75
N THR A 206 -2.90 10.02 5.49
CA THR A 206 -3.74 10.28 6.65
C THR A 206 -2.88 10.72 7.84
N HIS A 207 -3.30 11.80 8.50
CA HIS A 207 -2.74 12.23 9.78
C HIS A 207 -3.65 11.79 10.95
N ASP A 208 -3.32 12.21 12.17
CA ASP A 208 -3.93 11.72 13.42
C ASP A 208 -5.47 11.75 13.39
N GLY A 209 -6.07 10.56 13.40
CA GLY A 209 -7.52 10.37 13.40
C GLY A 209 -8.20 10.56 12.05
N GLN A 210 -7.47 10.87 10.98
CA GLN A 210 -7.98 10.91 9.61
C GLN A 210 -8.02 9.51 9.00
N SER A 211 -9.04 9.26 8.19
CA SER A 211 -9.23 8.00 7.49
C SER A 211 -10.07 8.18 6.23
N TYR A 212 -10.05 7.13 5.40
CA TYR A 212 -10.92 6.90 4.29
C TYR A 212 -11.89 5.76 4.60
N THR A 213 -13.02 5.71 3.91
CA THR A 213 -13.94 4.57 3.88
C THR A 213 -13.82 3.91 2.53
N LEU A 214 -13.68 2.58 2.53
CA LEU A 214 -13.76 1.73 1.35
C LEU A 214 -15.16 1.16 1.26
N GLU A 215 -15.81 1.38 0.12
CA GLU A 215 -17.18 0.95 -0.11
C GLU A 215 -17.22 0.06 -1.34
N HIS A 216 -17.89 -1.11 -1.24
CA HIS A 216 -18.11 -1.93 -2.42
C HIS A 216 -19.09 -1.23 -3.35
N ARG A 217 -18.63 -0.86 -4.55
CA ARG A 217 -19.38 -0.01 -5.50
C ARG A 217 -19.60 -0.68 -6.85
N GLY A 218 -19.37 -1.99 -6.93
CA GLY A 218 -19.61 -2.80 -8.13
C GLY A 218 -18.33 -3.10 -8.89
N ASN A 219 -18.38 -2.93 -10.21
CA ASN A 219 -17.29 -3.31 -11.11
C ASN A 219 -16.65 -2.09 -11.77
N TYR A 220 -15.31 -2.03 -11.79
CA TYR A 220 -14.50 -1.15 -12.62
C TYR A 220 -13.96 -1.95 -13.82
N HIS A 221 -14.30 -1.53 -15.04
CA HIS A 221 -14.03 -2.28 -16.29
C HIS A 221 -14.32 -3.78 -16.21
N GLY A 222 -15.46 -4.15 -15.61
CA GLY A 222 -15.91 -5.54 -15.51
C GLY A 222 -15.31 -6.34 -14.34
N ARG A 223 -14.42 -5.75 -13.54
CA ARG A 223 -13.78 -6.39 -12.37
C ARG A 223 -14.22 -5.74 -11.08
N GLN A 224 -14.26 -6.48 -9.98
CA GLN A 224 -14.67 -5.92 -8.69
C GLN A 224 -13.79 -4.72 -8.28
N SER A 225 -14.40 -3.68 -7.71
CA SER A 225 -13.67 -2.51 -7.23
C SER A 225 -14.33 -1.89 -5.99
N LEU A 226 -13.55 -1.09 -5.29
CA LEU A 226 -13.98 -0.34 -4.11
C LEU A 226 -13.94 1.15 -4.42
N GLY A 227 -15.00 1.86 -4.07
CA GLY A 227 -14.97 3.32 -4.03
C GLY A 227 -14.26 3.79 -2.76
N ILE A 228 -13.42 4.80 -2.89
CA ILE A 228 -12.74 5.45 -1.77
C ILE A 228 -13.46 6.75 -1.45
N ARG A 229 -13.82 6.93 -0.19
CA ARG A 229 -14.49 8.13 0.33
C ARG A 229 -13.71 8.71 1.49
N SER A 230 -13.58 10.03 1.54
CA SER A 230 -13.10 10.72 2.76
C SER A 230 -14.24 10.90 3.76
N ASP A 231 -13.90 10.95 5.06
CA ASP A 231 -14.85 11.46 6.04
C ASP A 231 -14.90 13.00 5.96
N PRO A 232 -16.01 13.61 5.55
CA PRO A 232 -16.13 15.06 5.44
C PRO A 232 -15.86 15.79 6.77
N THR A 233 -16.12 15.15 7.92
CA THR A 233 -15.88 15.72 9.25
C THR A 233 -14.39 15.76 9.61
N GLN A 234 -13.61 14.82 9.11
CA GLN A 234 -12.17 14.73 9.36
C GLN A 234 -11.36 15.63 8.42
N TRP A 235 -11.89 15.86 7.21
CA TRP A 235 -11.19 16.58 6.16
C TRP A 235 -11.76 17.98 5.88
N GLY A 236 -12.87 18.37 6.50
CA GLY A 236 -13.50 19.67 6.27
C GLY A 236 -14.23 19.79 4.92
N ALA A 237 -14.53 18.67 4.26
CA ALA A 237 -15.23 18.65 2.98
C ALA A 237 -16.76 18.75 3.15
N SER A 238 -17.47 19.47 2.28
CA SER A 238 -18.94 19.45 2.27
C SER A 238 -19.48 18.17 1.64
N LYS A 239 -20.53 17.61 2.25
CA LYS A 239 -21.38 16.59 1.64
C LYS A 239 -22.07 17.19 0.42
N THR A 240 -21.50 16.98 -0.76
CA THR A 240 -22.21 17.32 -2.00
C THR A 240 -23.01 16.08 -2.44
N PRO A 241 -24.35 16.10 -2.45
CA PRO A 241 -25.16 14.92 -2.78
C PRO A 241 -25.04 14.56 -4.27
N GLY A 242 -24.89 13.28 -4.60
CA GLY A 242 -24.94 12.75 -5.98
C GLY A 242 -24.45 11.30 -6.06
N TRP A 243 -25.00 10.48 -6.97
CA TRP A 243 -24.64 9.05 -7.09
C TRP A 243 -23.23 8.80 -7.65
N TRP A 244 -22.66 9.79 -8.36
CA TRP A 244 -21.25 9.84 -8.78
C TRP A 244 -20.33 10.52 -7.75
N ASN A 245 -20.87 10.98 -6.61
CA ASN A 245 -20.10 11.71 -5.63
C ASN A 245 -19.66 10.76 -4.52
N LEU A 246 -18.48 10.16 -4.68
CA LEU A 246 -17.84 9.36 -3.63
C LEU A 246 -17.34 10.24 -2.46
N GLY A 247 -17.66 11.53 -2.46
CA GLY A 247 -17.10 12.51 -1.57
C GLY A 247 -15.82 13.11 -2.16
N THR A 248 -15.45 14.27 -1.63
CA THR A 248 -14.22 14.98 -1.97
C THR A 248 -13.04 14.26 -1.32
N VAL A 249 -12.29 13.47 -2.08
CA VAL A 249 -11.10 12.78 -1.57
C VAL A 249 -9.89 13.70 -1.73
N PRO A 250 -9.23 14.13 -0.65
CA PRO A 250 -8.06 15.00 -0.73
C PRO A 250 -6.90 14.30 -1.44
N VAL A 251 -6.26 15.05 -2.34
CA VAL A 251 -5.09 14.58 -3.09
C VAL A 251 -3.95 15.59 -3.03
N ASP A 252 -2.74 15.09 -3.16
CA ASP A 252 -1.57 15.89 -3.50
C ASP A 252 -1.26 15.66 -4.99
N ARG A 253 -0.85 16.71 -5.71
CA ARG A 253 -0.71 16.72 -7.18
C ARG A 253 0.75 16.82 -7.60
N ASP A 254 1.16 15.97 -8.53
CA ASP A 254 2.34 16.15 -9.36
C ASP A 254 1.98 17.13 -10.48
N THR A 255 2.52 18.35 -10.40
CA THR A 255 2.25 19.44 -11.34
C THR A 255 3.34 19.62 -12.38
N ASN A 256 4.56 19.20 -12.09
CA ASN A 256 5.67 19.29 -13.04
C ASN A 256 5.80 18.02 -13.92
N HIS A 257 5.00 16.99 -13.64
CA HIS A 257 4.90 15.71 -14.34
C HIS A 257 6.21 14.90 -14.31
N ASP A 258 7.01 15.07 -13.25
CA ASP A 258 8.25 14.31 -13.03
C ASP A 258 8.02 12.96 -12.30
N ARG A 259 6.76 12.65 -11.98
CA ARG A 259 6.26 11.46 -11.27
C ARG A 259 6.58 11.46 -9.78
N ILE A 260 7.07 12.55 -9.22
CA ILE A 260 7.41 12.68 -7.81
C ILE A 260 6.63 13.87 -7.26
N ILE A 261 5.77 13.62 -6.28
CA ILE A 261 5.09 14.72 -5.59
C ILE A 261 6.05 15.27 -4.54
N SER A 262 6.72 16.37 -4.88
CA SER A 262 7.62 17.05 -3.95
C SER A 262 6.89 17.63 -2.73
N ASP A 263 7.60 17.90 -1.64
CA ASP A 263 7.05 18.61 -0.47
C ASP A 263 6.42 19.96 -0.84
N ALA A 264 7.03 20.65 -1.80
CA ALA A 264 6.54 21.93 -2.31
C ALA A 264 5.20 21.75 -3.04
N GLU A 265 5.06 20.71 -3.85
CA GLU A 265 3.81 20.39 -4.55
C GLU A 265 2.72 19.86 -3.64
N ALA A 266 3.06 19.01 -2.67
CA ALA A 266 2.14 18.58 -1.63
C ALA A 266 1.63 19.78 -0.81
N THR A 267 2.54 20.65 -0.39
CA THR A 267 2.20 21.90 0.32
C THR A 267 1.32 22.80 -0.54
N ALA A 268 1.66 23.00 -1.81
CA ALA A 268 0.87 23.80 -2.74
C ALA A 268 -0.52 23.19 -2.94
N SER A 269 -0.63 21.88 -3.13
CA SER A 269 -1.90 21.15 -3.29
C SER A 269 -2.83 21.35 -2.09
N ARG A 270 -2.27 21.34 -0.87
CA ARG A 270 -2.99 21.58 0.39
C ARG A 270 -3.39 23.04 0.58
N GLN A 271 -2.58 23.98 0.07
CA GLN A 271 -2.81 25.42 0.21
C GLN A 271 -3.68 26.03 -0.90
N ARG A 272 -3.86 25.35 -2.03
CA ARG A 272 -4.70 25.81 -3.15
C ARG A 272 -6.11 26.14 -2.64
N ARG A 273 -6.48 27.41 -2.72
CA ARG A 273 -7.84 27.89 -2.50
C ARG A 273 -8.42 28.29 -3.84
N THR A 274 -9.70 28.03 -4.08
CA THR A 274 -10.35 28.57 -5.29
C THR A 274 -10.31 30.10 -5.22
N THR A 275 -9.48 30.75 -6.05
CA THR A 275 -9.67 32.14 -6.41
C THR A 275 -10.80 32.17 -7.44
N GLY A 276 -12.04 32.32 -6.96
CA GLY A 276 -13.22 32.27 -7.80
C GLY A 276 -13.20 33.31 -8.93
N ARG A 277 -13.09 32.85 -10.18
CA ARG A 277 -13.82 33.27 -11.40
C ARG A 277 -13.03 32.78 -12.62
N GLY A 278 -13.49 31.72 -13.27
CA GLY A 278 -12.97 31.34 -14.59
C GLY A 278 -13.34 29.94 -15.04
N GLY A 279 -14.25 29.85 -16.02
CA GLY A 279 -14.41 28.68 -16.89
C GLY A 279 -15.15 27.48 -16.30
N ARG A 280 -15.98 26.83 -17.11
CA ARG A 280 -16.80 25.66 -16.73
C ARG A 280 -15.98 24.38 -16.43
N ASP A 281 -14.65 24.38 -16.63
CA ASP A 281 -13.88 23.14 -16.70
C ASP A 281 -12.64 23.01 -15.77
N ALA A 282 -12.13 24.05 -15.10
CA ALA A 282 -10.90 23.92 -14.29
C ALA A 282 -11.11 23.97 -12.76
N THR A 283 -12.31 24.36 -12.30
CA THR A 283 -12.57 24.69 -10.88
C THR A 283 -13.33 23.61 -10.10
N ARG A 284 -13.67 22.47 -10.73
CA ARG A 284 -14.49 21.42 -10.10
C ARG A 284 -13.72 20.47 -9.15
N GLN A 285 -12.43 20.71 -8.92
CA GLN A 285 -11.57 19.83 -8.11
C GLN A 285 -10.64 20.58 -7.14
N ILE A 286 -10.93 21.85 -6.85
CA ILE A 286 -10.31 22.62 -5.75
C ILE A 286 -11.42 22.98 -4.74
N TYR A 287 -11.34 22.51 -3.50
CA TYR A 287 -12.39 22.71 -2.48
C TYR A 287 -11.85 23.59 -1.36
N ASN A 288 -12.61 24.64 -1.01
CA ASN A 288 -12.21 25.61 0.01
C ASN A 288 -11.86 24.91 1.34
N GLY A 289 -10.63 25.10 1.80
CA GLY A 289 -10.12 24.55 3.06
C GLY A 289 -9.54 23.13 2.97
N VAL A 290 -9.75 22.43 1.85
CA VAL A 290 -9.27 21.05 1.63
C VAL A 290 -8.22 20.98 0.53
N GLY A 291 -7.99 22.05 -0.25
CA GLY A 291 -7.03 22.03 -1.34
C GLY A 291 -7.56 21.25 -2.55
N ASP A 292 -6.67 20.60 -3.28
CA ASP A 292 -7.05 19.73 -4.39
C ASP A 292 -7.78 18.48 -3.90
N TYR A 293 -8.76 18.04 -4.69
CA TYR A 293 -9.51 16.83 -4.43
C TYR A 293 -9.82 16.05 -5.70
N SER A 294 -10.22 14.80 -5.51
CA SER A 294 -10.90 13.98 -6.51
C SER A 294 -12.34 13.72 -6.08
N THR A 295 -13.25 13.69 -7.05
CA THR A 295 -14.68 13.37 -6.85
C THR A 295 -14.98 11.88 -6.96
N VAL A 296 -14.07 11.14 -7.60
CA VAL A 296 -14.21 9.72 -7.89
C VAL A 296 -12.83 9.11 -7.75
N THR A 297 -12.66 8.27 -6.73
CA THR A 297 -11.41 7.57 -6.46
C THR A 297 -11.73 6.10 -6.20
N TRP A 298 -11.00 5.23 -6.88
CA TRP A 298 -11.21 3.79 -6.81
C TRP A 298 -10.00 3.08 -6.25
N TRP A 299 -10.23 1.99 -5.53
CA TRP A 299 -9.26 0.93 -5.37
C TRP A 299 -9.69 -0.23 -6.25
N HIS A 300 -8.87 -0.58 -7.23
CA HIS A 300 -9.23 -1.56 -8.25
C HIS A 300 -8.05 -2.44 -8.65
N PRO A 301 -8.32 -3.58 -9.32
CA PRO A 301 -7.28 -4.37 -9.95
C PRO A 301 -6.52 -3.51 -10.96
N GLY A 302 -5.23 -3.30 -10.73
CA GLY A 302 -4.35 -2.53 -11.63
C GLY A 302 -3.56 -3.43 -12.59
N PHE A 303 -2.88 -2.82 -13.57
CA PHE A 303 -1.73 -3.36 -14.36
C PHE A 303 -1.84 -4.72 -15.07
N THR A 304 -2.97 -5.40 -14.97
CA THR A 304 -3.22 -6.72 -15.56
C THR A 304 -3.69 -6.65 -17.01
N GLU A 305 -3.96 -5.44 -17.53
CA GLU A 305 -4.36 -5.26 -18.93
C GLU A 305 -3.16 -4.80 -19.76
N THR A 306 -2.74 -5.66 -20.69
CA THR A 306 -1.74 -5.39 -21.71
C THR A 306 -2.27 -4.53 -22.86
N LYS A 307 -3.44 -3.90 -22.73
CA LYS A 307 -4.10 -3.24 -23.86
C LYS A 307 -4.30 -1.75 -23.65
N ASP A 308 -3.62 -1.06 -24.56
CA ASP A 308 -3.76 0.28 -25.11
C ASP A 308 -5.20 0.60 -25.61
N THR A 309 -6.24 0.07 -24.98
CA THR A 309 -7.61 0.54 -25.23
C THR A 309 -7.72 1.86 -24.51
N GLY A 310 -7.82 2.95 -25.27
CA GLY A 310 -7.83 4.33 -24.80
C GLY A 310 -9.00 4.75 -23.90
N ASP A 311 -9.46 3.87 -23.01
CA ASP A 311 -10.30 4.11 -21.83
C ASP A 311 -9.35 4.07 -20.61
N ARG A 312 -8.70 5.17 -20.19
CA ARG A 312 -9.24 6.34 -19.47
C ARG A 312 -10.05 5.94 -18.23
N PHE A 313 -9.38 5.59 -17.13
CA PHE A 313 -9.65 6.13 -15.78
C PHE A 313 -8.63 5.67 -14.70
N ALA A 314 -7.34 5.86 -14.94
CA ALA A 314 -6.35 5.91 -13.85
C ALA A 314 -6.08 7.37 -13.42
N SER A 315 -7.15 8.18 -13.40
CA SER A 315 -7.07 9.61 -13.14
C SER A 315 -7.24 9.88 -11.65
N ILE A 316 -6.19 10.42 -11.03
CA ILE A 316 -6.18 11.12 -9.74
C ILE A 316 -6.62 10.26 -8.55
N GLY A 317 -5.63 9.75 -7.82
CA GLY A 317 -5.78 9.15 -6.51
C GLY A 317 -6.26 7.70 -6.52
N CYS A 318 -6.45 7.07 -7.70
CA CYS A 318 -6.77 5.66 -7.73
C CYS A 318 -5.64 4.84 -7.10
N LEU A 319 -6.04 3.84 -6.34
CA LEU A 319 -5.16 2.87 -5.73
C LEU A 319 -5.29 1.56 -6.50
N THR A 320 -4.22 0.79 -6.53
CA THR A 320 -4.25 -0.51 -7.20
C THR A 320 -3.67 -1.61 -6.35
N ALA A 321 -4.21 -2.81 -6.52
CA ALA A 321 -3.67 -4.06 -5.98
C ALA A 321 -3.97 -5.17 -7.00
N ARG A 322 -3.57 -6.41 -6.70
CA ARG A 322 -3.96 -7.57 -7.51
C ARG A 322 -5.46 -7.84 -7.37
N GLU A 323 -6.02 -8.52 -8.36
CA GLU A 323 -7.46 -8.80 -8.42
C GLU A 323 -7.93 -9.63 -7.23
N GLU A 324 -7.19 -10.69 -6.92
CA GLU A 324 -7.44 -11.55 -5.77
C GLU A 324 -7.39 -10.80 -4.43
N ASP A 325 -6.55 -9.77 -4.30
CA ASP A 325 -6.43 -9.00 -3.07
C ASP A 325 -7.64 -8.07 -2.89
N VAL A 326 -8.08 -7.40 -3.97
CA VAL A 326 -9.30 -6.59 -3.97
C VAL A 326 -10.52 -7.46 -3.65
N ASP A 327 -10.62 -8.64 -4.27
CA ASP A 327 -11.69 -9.60 -4.02
C ASP A 327 -11.70 -10.08 -2.56
N ASN A 328 -10.53 -10.30 -1.97
CA ASN A 328 -10.39 -10.71 -0.57
C ASN A 328 -10.91 -9.64 0.40
N VAL A 329 -10.56 -8.35 0.21
CA VAL A 329 -11.10 -7.31 1.08
C VAL A 329 -12.62 -7.15 0.88
N ILE A 330 -13.13 -7.29 -0.35
CA ILE A 330 -14.58 -7.28 -0.60
C ILE A 330 -15.28 -8.46 0.09
N ALA A 331 -14.71 -9.66 0.04
CA ALA A 331 -15.25 -10.83 0.70
C ALA A 331 -15.33 -10.62 2.23
N ILE A 332 -14.28 -10.05 2.83
CA ILE A 332 -14.24 -9.73 4.26
C ILE A 332 -15.24 -8.63 4.64
N MET A 333 -15.38 -7.58 3.82
CA MET A 333 -16.41 -6.54 4.01
C MET A 333 -17.82 -7.15 3.97
N ARG A 334 -18.09 -8.07 3.04
CA ARG A 334 -19.38 -8.79 2.96
C ARG A 334 -19.61 -9.67 4.18
N GLN A 335 -18.59 -10.40 4.63
CA GLN A 335 -18.67 -11.28 5.80
C GLN A 335 -18.98 -10.50 7.07
N THR A 336 -18.34 -9.35 7.25
CA THR A 336 -18.54 -8.49 8.43
C THR A 336 -19.80 -7.64 8.34
N GLY A 337 -20.36 -7.46 7.13
CA GLY A 337 -21.45 -6.51 6.88
C GLY A 337 -21.04 -5.05 7.11
N GLN A 338 -19.73 -4.77 7.12
CA GLN A 338 -19.15 -3.46 7.39
C GLN A 338 -18.30 -2.99 6.22
N ASN A 339 -18.33 -1.68 5.97
CA ASN A 339 -17.34 -1.05 5.10
C ASN A 339 -15.98 -1.04 5.79
N ALA A 340 -14.91 -1.26 5.04
CA ALA A 340 -13.57 -1.17 5.58
C ALA A 340 -13.19 0.31 5.79
N ARG A 341 -12.50 0.58 6.91
CA ARG A 341 -11.79 1.85 7.09
C ARG A 341 -10.42 1.72 6.47
N MET A 342 -9.88 2.80 5.93
CA MET A 342 -8.55 2.82 5.34
C MET A 342 -7.74 4.01 5.84
N ILE A 343 -6.46 3.78 6.08
CA ILE A 343 -5.46 4.83 6.32
C ILE A 343 -4.35 4.70 5.29
N ILE A 344 -3.72 5.82 4.92
CA ILE A 344 -2.53 5.85 4.08
C ILE A 344 -1.43 6.50 4.89
N ILE A 345 -0.32 5.82 5.10
CA ILE A 345 0.79 6.34 5.87
C ILE A 345 2.05 6.30 5.02
N GLU A 346 2.90 7.31 5.19
CA GLU A 346 4.24 7.31 4.61
C GLU A 346 5.13 6.40 5.45
N ALA A 347 5.85 5.49 4.81
CA ALA A 347 6.70 4.50 5.48
C ALA A 347 7.74 5.15 6.39
N GLU A 348 8.37 6.24 5.95
CA GLU A 348 9.38 6.96 6.73
C GLU A 348 8.80 7.54 8.03
N GLU A 349 7.63 8.15 7.95
CA GLU A 349 6.93 8.70 9.12
C GLU A 349 6.49 7.58 10.07
N ALA A 350 6.05 6.45 9.54
CA ALA A 350 5.69 5.28 10.33
C ALA A 350 6.90 4.71 11.09
N VAL A 351 8.07 4.58 10.42
CA VAL A 351 9.34 4.18 11.05
C VAL A 351 9.70 5.13 12.18
N ARG A 352 9.63 6.45 11.93
CA ARG A 352 9.95 7.48 12.93
C ARG A 352 9.07 7.34 14.17
N ARG A 353 7.75 7.20 14.00
CA ARG A 353 6.79 7.06 15.12
C ARG A 353 6.99 5.76 15.90
N LEU A 354 7.19 4.63 15.22
CA LEU A 354 7.43 3.34 15.86
C LEU A 354 8.74 3.33 16.66
N THR A 355 9.80 3.93 16.12
CA THR A 355 11.10 4.03 16.78
C THR A 355 11.01 4.91 18.02
N ALA A 356 10.39 6.09 17.90
CA ALA A 356 10.17 6.99 19.04
C ALA A 356 9.35 6.33 20.15
N ALA A 357 8.28 5.60 19.79
CA ALA A 357 7.43 4.89 20.73
C ALA A 357 8.13 3.70 21.42
N SER A 358 9.22 3.18 20.85
CA SER A 358 10.00 2.07 21.41
C SER A 358 11.15 2.56 22.30
N GLY A 359 11.72 3.74 22.00
CA GLY A 359 12.78 4.38 22.81
C GLY A 359 12.29 5.11 24.07
N GLY A 360 11.02 5.51 24.13
CA GLY A 360 10.44 6.25 25.25
C GLY A 360 10.31 5.48 26.58
N GLY A 361 10.51 4.15 26.58
CA GLY A 361 10.38 3.30 27.77
C GLY A 361 11.62 3.21 28.67
N ALA A 362 12.78 3.73 28.24
CA ALA A 362 14.06 3.53 28.93
C ALA A 362 14.53 4.70 29.82
N ARG A 363 13.64 5.60 30.25
CA ARG A 363 13.92 6.53 31.36
C ARG A 363 13.41 5.94 32.67
N SER A 364 14.08 4.89 33.14
CA SER A 364 13.99 4.46 34.53
C SER A 364 14.47 5.61 35.42
N GLY A 365 13.61 6.05 36.33
CA GLY A 365 13.92 7.10 37.28
C GLY A 365 15.16 6.76 38.10
N THR A 366 16.26 7.47 37.86
CA THR A 366 17.16 7.81 38.95
C THR A 366 16.41 8.73 39.89
N SER A 367 15.79 8.14 40.91
CA SER A 367 15.47 8.85 42.13
C SER A 367 16.78 9.41 42.67
N THR A 368 17.00 10.71 42.51
CA THR A 368 17.97 11.41 43.35
C THR A 368 17.41 11.35 44.77
N GLY A 369 17.88 10.35 45.52
CA GLY A 369 17.69 10.28 46.95
C GLY A 369 18.14 11.59 47.57
N GLY A 370 17.30 12.14 48.43
CA GLY A 370 17.65 13.25 49.28
C GLY A 370 18.86 12.88 50.13
N GLY A 371 19.93 13.67 49.98
CA GLY A 371 20.93 13.82 51.02
C GLY A 371 20.40 14.82 52.05
N GLN A 372 20.37 14.38 53.30
CA GLN A 372 20.14 15.17 54.50
C GLN A 372 21.22 16.23 54.70
#